data_AF-A0A813Y5A2-F1
#
_entry.id   AF-A0A813Y5A2-F1
#
_cell.length_a   1.000
_cell.length_b   1.000
_cell.length_c   1.000
_cell.angle_alpha   90.00
_cell.angle_beta   90.00
_cell.angle_gamma   90.00
#
_symmetry.space_group_name_H-M   'P 1'
#
loop_
_entity.id
_entity.type
_entity.pdbx_description
1 polymer ?
#
loop_
_entity_poly.entity_id
_entity_poly.type
_entity_poly.pdbx_seq_one_letter_code
_entity_poly.pdbx_strand_id
1 'polypeptide(L)'
;MGNDQKKPSQSTQGQYHPDIVVVSENKSSNNQEDENNSNKLDYVPLFYPILKSSIDLKEDEALYQMNPDKLVRLADILKTHLNVCAFNVTKDQEALSTEIKHLNFVVDLLLQNFLDKQKKYAKYCEQLRTVNDLNQSMKKIRRNIDEILPMIKEINEFLPDEERLEEFSFQ
;
A
#
# COMPACT_ATOMS: atom_id res chain seq x y z
N MET A 1 9.69 10.12 40.59
CA MET A 1 10.52 8.90 40.56
C MET A 1 9.56 7.73 40.43
N GLY A 2 9.67 6.92 39.38
CA GLY A 2 8.79 5.77 39.16
C GLY A 2 8.24 5.71 37.74
N ASN A 3 9.04 5.19 36.83
CA ASN A 3 8.63 4.73 35.52
C ASN A 3 7.61 3.61 35.68
N ASP A 4 6.51 3.62 34.91
CA ASP A 4 5.83 2.37 34.59
C ASP A 4 5.48 2.30 33.11
N GLN A 5 6.03 1.24 32.53
CA GLN A 5 6.08 0.92 31.12
C GLN A 5 4.67 0.54 30.63
N LYS A 6 4.22 1.20 29.55
CA LYS A 6 3.11 0.71 28.72
C LYS A 6 3.51 -0.62 28.09
N LYS A 7 2.92 -1.72 28.57
CA LYS A 7 2.85 -2.99 27.85
C LYS A 7 1.95 -2.83 26.60
N PRO A 8 2.31 -3.47 25.47
CA PRO A 8 1.61 -3.30 24.21
C PRO A 8 0.26 -4.00 24.20
N SER A 9 -0.64 -3.37 23.46
CA SER A 9 -2.04 -3.68 23.21
C SER A 9 -2.25 -5.12 22.74
N GLN A 10 -3.15 -5.85 23.42
CA GLN A 10 -3.74 -7.06 22.85
C GLN A 10 -4.65 -6.65 21.69
N SER A 11 -4.21 -7.01 20.49
CA SER A 11 -4.95 -6.84 19.25
C SER A 11 -6.17 -7.74 19.22
N THR A 12 -7.32 -7.08 19.18
CA THR A 12 -8.50 -7.34 18.34
C THR A 12 -8.91 -8.80 18.15
N GLN A 13 -9.99 -9.17 18.85
CA GLN A 13 -10.85 -10.31 18.53
C GLN A 13 -11.27 -10.25 17.06
N GLY A 14 -10.68 -11.12 16.24
CA GLY A 14 -11.15 -11.41 14.89
C GLY A 14 -12.35 -12.36 14.97
N GLN A 15 -13.43 -12.00 14.29
CA GLN A 15 -14.61 -12.83 14.05
C GLN A 15 -14.21 -14.25 13.65
N TYR A 16 -14.72 -15.23 14.40
CA TYR A 16 -14.65 -16.64 14.04
C TYR A 16 -15.43 -16.88 12.75
N HIS A 17 -14.73 -17.21 11.67
CA HIS A 17 -15.33 -17.87 10.51
C HIS A 17 -15.48 -19.36 10.84
N PRO A 18 -16.65 -19.98 10.62
CA PRO A 18 -16.95 -21.35 11.07
C PRO A 18 -16.15 -22.47 10.39
N ASP A 19 -15.22 -22.15 9.49
CA ASP A 19 -14.58 -23.12 8.58
C ASP A 19 -13.04 -23.12 8.63
N ILE A 20 -12.43 -22.44 9.61
CA ILE A 20 -10.97 -22.46 9.80
C ILE A 20 -10.65 -23.10 11.15
N VAL A 21 -10.30 -24.39 11.12
CA VAL A 21 -9.75 -25.10 12.28
C VAL A 21 -8.24 -24.94 12.27
N VAL A 22 -7.73 -24.07 13.16
CA VAL A 22 -6.30 -23.95 13.44
C VAL A 22 -5.89 -25.10 14.35
N VAL A 23 -5.13 -26.06 13.83
CA VAL A 23 -4.53 -27.14 14.63
C VAL A 23 -3.32 -26.57 15.38
N SER A 24 -3.44 -26.42 16.69
CA SER A 24 -2.35 -26.05 17.57
C SER A 24 -1.48 -27.27 17.94
N GLU A 25 -0.18 -27.03 18.17
CA GLU A 25 0.79 -28.06 18.52
C GLU A 25 0.41 -28.82 19.80
N ASN A 26 0.65 -30.14 19.75
CA ASN A 26 0.28 -31.14 20.74
C ASN A 26 0.84 -30.81 22.14
N LYS A 27 -0.02 -30.31 23.03
CA LYS A 27 0.25 -30.34 24.48
C LYS A 27 -0.27 -31.67 25.01
N SER A 28 0.66 -32.54 25.37
CA SER A 28 0.41 -33.83 26.01
C SER A 28 -0.25 -33.64 27.38
N SER A 29 -1.54 -33.34 27.42
CA SER A 29 -2.36 -33.54 28.61
C SER A 29 -2.99 -34.93 28.50
N ASN A 30 -2.60 -35.83 29.42
CA ASN A 30 -3.28 -37.12 29.64
C ASN A 30 -4.74 -36.85 29.98
N ASN A 31 -5.63 -36.83 28.98
CA ASN A 31 -7.05 -36.61 29.19
C ASN A 31 -7.78 -37.95 29.02
N GLN A 32 -8.56 -38.33 30.04
CA GLN A 32 -9.51 -39.45 29.99
C GLN A 32 -10.53 -39.31 28.82
N GLU A 33 -10.62 -38.13 28.21
CA GLU A 33 -11.41 -37.87 27.01
C GLU A 33 -10.84 -38.53 25.75
N ASP A 34 -9.51 -38.69 25.63
CA ASP A 34 -8.89 -39.35 24.48
C ASP A 34 -9.10 -40.88 24.50
N GLU A 35 -9.11 -41.47 25.71
CA GLU A 35 -9.51 -42.87 25.94
C GLU A 35 -10.99 -43.07 25.62
N ASN A 36 -11.87 -42.16 26.08
CA ASN A 36 -13.31 -42.22 25.77
C ASN A 36 -13.61 -41.99 24.27
N ASN A 37 -12.82 -41.18 23.57
CA ASN A 37 -12.96 -40.98 22.13
C ASN A 37 -12.37 -42.14 21.32
N SER A 38 -11.30 -42.79 21.79
CA SER A 38 -10.79 -44.04 21.21
C SER A 38 -11.80 -45.18 21.39
N ASN A 39 -12.42 -45.30 22.56
CA ASN A 39 -13.48 -46.28 22.82
C ASN A 39 -14.72 -46.06 21.95
N LYS A 40 -15.02 -44.82 21.54
CA LYS A 40 -16.10 -44.52 20.58
C LYS A 40 -15.74 -44.91 19.14
N LEU A 41 -14.45 -44.92 18.80
CA LEU A 41 -13.96 -45.33 17.48
C LEU A 41 -14.12 -46.84 17.24
N ASP A 42 -14.04 -47.65 18.30
CA ASP A 42 -14.30 -49.10 18.24
C ASP A 42 -15.75 -49.45 17.87
N TYR A 43 -16.70 -48.54 18.10
CA TYR A 43 -18.12 -48.71 17.74
C TYR A 43 -18.46 -48.16 16.34
N VAL A 44 -17.49 -47.58 15.63
CA VAL A 44 -17.74 -47.12 14.25
C VAL A 44 -17.88 -48.37 13.37
N PRO A 45 -19.01 -48.55 12.67
CA PRO A 45 -19.16 -49.65 11.73
C PRO A 45 -18.05 -49.56 10.69
N LEU A 46 -17.24 -50.60 10.58
CA LEU A 46 -16.20 -50.69 9.55
C LEU A 46 -16.90 -50.81 8.20
N PHE A 47 -17.02 -49.68 7.50
CA PHE A 47 -17.50 -49.67 6.12
C PHE A 47 -16.37 -50.16 5.22
N TYR A 48 -16.47 -51.41 4.79
CA TYR A 48 -15.67 -51.89 3.67
C TYR A 48 -15.99 -51.03 2.44
N PRO A 49 -14.98 -50.60 1.66
CA PRO A 49 -15.22 -49.83 0.45
C PRO A 49 -16.26 -50.54 -0.42
N ILE A 50 -17.18 -49.77 -1.03
CA ILE A 50 -18.27 -50.25 -1.89
C ILE A 50 -17.72 -50.71 -3.25
N LEU A 51 -16.69 -51.55 -3.23
CA LEU A 51 -16.13 -52.22 -4.41
C LEU A 51 -16.77 -53.60 -4.61
N LYS A 52 -17.58 -54.07 -3.64
CA LYS A 52 -18.11 -55.44 -3.61
C LYS A 52 -19.44 -55.67 -4.33
N SER A 53 -20.19 -54.62 -4.71
CA SER A 53 -21.60 -54.82 -5.15
C SER A 53 -21.99 -54.22 -6.50
N SER A 54 -21.13 -53.42 -7.14
CA SER A 54 -21.52 -52.72 -8.38
C SER A 54 -20.89 -53.31 -9.65
N ILE A 55 -20.01 -54.30 -9.55
CA ILE A 55 -19.33 -54.87 -10.71
C ILE A 55 -19.26 -56.38 -10.55
N ASP A 56 -19.84 -57.10 -11.50
CA ASP A 56 -19.86 -58.57 -11.64
C ASP A 56 -18.46 -59.10 -12.06
N LEU A 57 -17.42 -58.61 -11.40
CA LEU A 57 -16.04 -59.04 -11.56
C LEU A 57 -15.84 -60.25 -10.66
N LYS A 58 -15.44 -61.38 -11.26
CA LYS A 58 -14.95 -62.56 -10.52
C LYS A 58 -13.99 -62.09 -9.42
N GLU A 59 -14.17 -62.62 -8.22
CA GLU A 59 -13.39 -62.30 -7.03
C GLU A 59 -11.89 -62.45 -7.29
N ASP A 60 -11.24 -61.40 -7.77
CA ASP A 60 -9.80 -61.32 -7.88
C ASP A 60 -9.28 -60.78 -6.55
N GLU A 61 -8.84 -61.69 -5.67
CA GLU A 61 -8.16 -61.38 -4.40
C GLU A 61 -7.01 -60.37 -4.59
N ALA A 62 -6.44 -60.27 -5.79
CA ALA A 62 -5.43 -59.26 -6.15
C ALA A 62 -5.97 -57.82 -6.12
N LEU A 63 -7.28 -57.60 -6.32
CA LEU A 63 -7.91 -56.28 -6.26
C LEU A 63 -7.95 -55.73 -4.82
N TYR A 64 -7.97 -56.62 -3.83
CA TYR A 64 -7.94 -56.28 -2.41
C TYR A 64 -6.52 -56.10 -1.87
N GLN A 65 -5.51 -56.59 -2.59
CA GLN A 65 -4.10 -56.35 -2.30
C GLN A 65 -3.66 -55.01 -2.88
N MET A 66 -4.15 -53.92 -2.28
CA MET A 66 -3.52 -52.62 -2.44
C MET A 66 -2.11 -52.71 -1.84
N ASN A 67 -1.14 -53.00 -2.71
CA ASN A 67 0.25 -53.20 -2.33
C ASN A 67 0.72 -51.95 -1.58
N PRO A 68 1.02 -52.03 -0.27
CA PRO A 68 1.35 -50.86 0.54
C PRO A 68 2.56 -50.11 -0.02
N ASP A 69 3.52 -50.84 -0.61
CA ASP A 69 4.68 -50.28 -1.29
C ASP A 69 4.33 -49.36 -2.46
N LYS A 70 3.26 -49.67 -3.21
CA LYS A 70 2.80 -48.82 -4.32
C LYS A 70 2.16 -47.53 -3.80
N LEU A 71 1.44 -47.59 -2.69
CA LEU A 71 0.85 -46.42 -2.05
C LEU A 71 1.92 -45.52 -1.43
N VAL A 72 2.91 -46.10 -0.74
CA VAL A 72 4.05 -45.35 -0.19
C VAL A 72 4.82 -44.65 -1.30
N ARG A 73 5.07 -45.36 -2.42
CA ARG A 73 5.73 -44.76 -3.59
C ARG A 73 4.92 -43.61 -4.20
N LEU A 74 3.59 -43.74 -4.28
CA LEU A 74 2.71 -42.65 -4.73
C LEU A 74 2.80 -41.45 -3.77
N ALA A 75 2.77 -41.69 -2.47
CA ALA A 75 2.89 -40.66 -1.45
C ALA A 75 4.24 -39.94 -1.52
N ASP A 76 5.34 -40.66 -1.77
CA ASP A 76 6.67 -40.06 -1.97
C ASP A 76 6.75 -39.21 -3.24
N ILE A 77 6.13 -39.65 -4.34
CA ILE A 77 6.03 -38.86 -5.57
C ILE A 77 5.22 -37.58 -5.30
N LEU A 78 4.08 -37.71 -4.64
CA LEU A 78 3.23 -36.56 -4.31
C LEU A 78 3.94 -35.58 -3.39
N LYS A 79 4.59 -36.07 -2.33
CA LYS A 79 5.41 -35.27 -1.41
C LYS A 79 6.50 -34.50 -2.17
N THR A 80 7.21 -35.18 -3.07
CA THR A 80 8.26 -34.56 -3.88
C THR A 80 7.68 -33.46 -4.77
N HIS A 81 6.56 -33.72 -5.45
CA HIS A 81 5.89 -32.74 -6.29
C HIS A 81 5.39 -31.53 -5.47
N LEU A 82 4.74 -31.76 -4.33
CA LEU A 82 4.27 -30.69 -3.44
C LEU A 82 5.43 -29.85 -2.90
N ASN A 83 6.55 -30.47 -2.54
CA ASN A 83 7.74 -29.74 -2.11
C ASN A 83 8.32 -28.87 -3.22
N VAL A 84 8.38 -29.37 -4.46
CA VAL A 84 8.83 -28.58 -5.61
C VAL A 84 7.88 -27.41 -5.88
N CYS A 85 6.56 -27.64 -5.85
CA CYS A 85 5.57 -26.58 -5.98
C CYS A 85 5.71 -25.53 -4.89
N ALA A 86 5.81 -25.94 -3.62
CA ALA A 86 6.00 -25.03 -2.50
C ALA A 86 7.29 -24.21 -2.63
N PHE A 87 8.39 -24.86 -3.03
CA PHE A 87 9.67 -24.18 -3.26
C PHE A 87 9.58 -23.13 -4.37
N ASN A 88 8.97 -23.47 -5.51
CA ASN A 88 8.80 -22.53 -6.62
C ASN A 88 7.91 -21.34 -6.22
N VAL A 89 6.81 -21.59 -5.50
CA VAL A 89 5.92 -20.53 -4.99
C VAL A 89 6.68 -19.61 -4.04
N THR A 90 7.46 -20.16 -3.10
CA THR A 90 8.28 -19.35 -2.18
C THR A 90 9.28 -18.48 -2.94
N LYS A 91 9.96 -19.05 -3.94
CA LYS A 91 10.91 -18.30 -4.78
C LYS A 91 10.24 -17.15 -5.53
N ASP A 92 9.07 -17.40 -6.12
CA ASP A 92 8.30 -16.38 -6.83
C ASP A 92 7.81 -15.28 -5.87
N GLN A 93 7.36 -15.66 -4.67
CA GLN A 93 6.98 -14.71 -3.62
C GLN A 93 8.16 -13.84 -3.15
N GLU A 94 9.35 -14.41 -3.00
CA GLU A 94 10.56 -13.67 -2.65
C GLU A 94 10.97 -12.67 -3.76
N ALA A 95 10.90 -13.10 -5.02
CA ALA A 95 11.17 -12.24 -6.17
C ALA A 95 10.19 -11.06 -6.22
N LEU A 96 8.89 -11.34 -6.11
CA LEU A 96 7.85 -10.31 -6.11
C LEU A 96 7.99 -9.37 -4.91
N SER A 97 8.29 -9.89 -3.71
CA SER A 97 8.51 -9.08 -2.50
C SER A 97 9.66 -8.09 -2.68
N THR A 98 10.73 -8.51 -3.36
CA THR A 98 11.88 -7.66 -3.65
C THR A 98 11.52 -6.57 -4.67
N GLU A 99 10.78 -6.92 -5.72
CA GLU A 99 10.34 -5.97 -6.73
C GLU A 99 9.38 -4.93 -6.16
N ILE A 100 8.43 -5.33 -5.31
CA ILE A 100 7.52 -4.42 -4.61
C ILE A 100 8.30 -3.44 -3.73
N LYS A 101 9.31 -3.90 -2.99
CA LYS A 101 10.15 -3.02 -2.16
C LYS A 101 10.90 -2.00 -3.00
N HIS A 102 11.45 -2.43 -4.14
CA HIS A 102 12.13 -1.54 -5.08
C HIS A 102 11.16 -0.50 -5.66
N LEU A 103 9.97 -0.92 -6.09
CA LEU A 103 8.94 -0.02 -6.62
C LEU A 103 8.53 1.01 -5.57
N ASN A 104 8.28 0.59 -4.32
CA ASN A 104 7.95 1.50 -3.22
C ASN A 104 9.04 2.57 -3.02
N PHE A 105 10.32 2.16 -3.05
CA PHE A 105 11.44 3.10 -2.97
C PHE A 105 11.44 4.12 -4.12
N VAL A 106 11.19 3.67 -5.35
CA VAL A 106 11.12 4.56 -6.53
C VAL A 106 9.95 5.54 -6.40
N VAL A 107 8.79 5.07 -5.93
CA VAL A 107 7.61 5.91 -5.70
C VAL A 107 7.91 6.98 -4.64
N ASP A 108 8.54 6.60 -3.54
CA ASP A 108 8.92 7.55 -2.49
C ASP A 108 9.89 8.62 -3.01
N LEU A 109 10.90 8.21 -3.79
CA LEU A 109 11.84 9.14 -4.41
C LEU A 109 11.14 10.11 -5.38
N LEU A 110 10.24 9.58 -6.21
CA LEU A 110 9.47 10.38 -7.16
C LEU A 110 8.57 11.38 -6.43
N LEU A 111 7.90 10.93 -5.36
CA LEU A 111 7.03 11.77 -4.53
C LEU A 111 7.83 12.92 -3.89
N GLN A 112 9.01 12.63 -3.33
CA GLN A 112 9.87 13.69 -2.78
C GLN A 112 10.27 14.72 -3.85
N ASN A 113 10.61 14.27 -5.05
CA ASN A 113 10.91 15.17 -6.16
C ASN A 113 9.71 16.07 -6.51
N PHE A 114 8.51 15.50 -6.60
CA PHE A 114 7.29 16.25 -6.86
C PHE A 114 6.98 17.27 -5.77
N LEU A 115 7.14 16.90 -4.49
CA LEU A 115 6.94 17.82 -3.37
C LEU A 115 7.93 18.99 -3.42
N ASP A 116 9.18 18.74 -3.75
CA ASP A 116 10.18 19.81 -3.89
C ASP A 116 9.88 20.73 -5.08
N LYS A 117 9.42 20.17 -6.20
CA LYS A 117 8.96 20.96 -7.36
C LYS A 117 7.74 21.79 -7.01
N GLN A 118 6.75 21.20 -6.33
CA GLN A 118 5.55 21.90 -5.88
C GLN A 118 5.91 23.10 -4.98
N LYS A 119 6.81 22.92 -4.00
CA LYS A 119 7.29 24.01 -3.15
C LYS A 119 7.95 25.14 -3.96
N LYS A 120 8.75 24.79 -4.97
CA LYS A 120 9.37 25.79 -5.86
C LYS A 120 8.33 26.55 -6.68
N TYR A 121 7.36 25.86 -7.25
CA TYR A 121 6.28 26.50 -8.02
C TYR A 121 5.39 27.39 -7.15
N ALA A 122 5.11 26.99 -5.90
CA ALA A 122 4.39 27.84 -4.95
C ALA A 122 5.12 29.17 -4.71
N LYS A 123 6.45 29.12 -4.47
CA LYS A 123 7.28 30.33 -4.34
C LYS A 123 7.27 31.19 -5.61
N TYR A 124 7.32 30.58 -6.79
CA TYR A 124 7.23 31.34 -8.05
C TYR A 124 5.86 32.01 -8.23
N CYS A 125 4.77 31.37 -7.81
CA CYS A 125 3.45 31.99 -7.84
C CYS A 125 3.36 33.19 -6.88
N GLU A 126 3.95 33.10 -5.69
CA GLU A 126 4.05 34.23 -4.76
C GLU A 126 4.86 35.38 -5.36
N GLN A 127 6.02 35.10 -5.96
CA GLN A 127 6.83 36.12 -6.64
C GLN A 127 6.07 36.79 -7.78
N LEU A 128 5.37 35.99 -8.60
CA LEU A 128 4.57 36.51 -9.71
C LEU A 128 3.44 37.41 -9.20
N ARG A 129 2.81 37.05 -8.08
CA ARG A 129 1.80 37.88 -7.41
C ARG A 129 2.39 39.23 -6.98
N THR A 130 3.56 39.23 -6.33
CA THR A 130 4.25 40.48 -5.96
C THR A 130 4.58 41.35 -7.16
N VAL A 131 5.07 40.75 -8.26
CA VAL A 131 5.34 41.48 -9.51
C VAL A 131 4.07 42.11 -10.08
N ASN A 132 2.95 41.38 -10.03
CA ASN A 132 1.67 41.92 -10.48
C ASN A 132 1.21 43.11 -9.63
N ASP A 133 1.39 43.04 -8.30
CA ASP A 133 1.05 44.13 -7.38
C ASP A 133 1.93 45.38 -7.63
N LEU A 134 3.22 45.17 -7.91
CA LEU A 134 4.14 46.25 -8.31
C LEU A 134 3.74 46.86 -9.65
N ASN A 135 3.36 46.04 -10.64
CA ASN A 135 2.89 46.52 -11.94
C ASN A 135 1.62 47.38 -11.79
N GLN A 136 0.67 46.95 -10.95
CA GLN A 136 -0.52 47.74 -10.63
C GLN A 136 -0.15 49.08 -9.96
N SER A 137 0.79 49.06 -9.02
CA SER A 137 1.29 50.28 -8.37
C SER A 137 1.97 51.23 -9.36
N MET A 138 2.80 50.71 -10.26
CA MET A 138 3.46 51.49 -11.31
C MET A 138 2.46 52.10 -12.28
N LYS A 139 1.42 51.35 -12.67
CA LYS A 139 0.30 51.88 -13.48
C LYS A 139 -0.42 53.01 -12.77
N LYS A 140 -0.62 52.91 -11.45
CA LYS A 140 -1.23 53.99 -10.65
C LYS A 140 -0.33 55.24 -10.62
N ILE A 141 0.97 55.06 -10.38
CA ILE A 141 1.94 56.17 -10.41
C ILE A 141 1.93 56.86 -11.76
N ARG A 142 1.95 56.08 -12.86
CA ARG A 142 1.88 56.63 -14.21
C ARG A 142 0.61 57.45 -14.42
N ARG A 143 -0.57 56.95 -14.01
CA ARG A 143 -1.82 57.71 -14.09
C ARG A 143 -1.75 59.02 -13.30
N ASN A 144 -1.25 58.99 -12.07
CA ASN A 144 -1.08 60.20 -11.27
C ASN A 144 -0.13 61.21 -11.93
N ILE A 145 0.96 60.73 -12.55
CA ILE A 145 1.89 61.59 -13.29
C ILE A 145 1.18 62.20 -14.50
N ASP A 146 0.47 61.38 -15.28
CA ASP A 146 -0.31 61.83 -16.45
C ASP A 146 -1.38 62.86 -16.04
N GLU A 147 -1.92 62.79 -14.81
CA GLU A 147 -2.84 63.79 -14.23
C GLU A 147 -2.13 65.07 -13.75
N ILE A 148 -0.96 64.97 -13.13
CA ILE A 148 -0.22 66.12 -12.56
C ILE A 148 0.46 66.95 -13.67
N LEU A 149 0.95 66.31 -14.73
CA LEU A 149 1.66 66.96 -15.83
C LEU A 149 0.87 68.14 -16.45
N PRO A 150 -0.42 68.01 -16.82
CA PRO A 150 -1.20 69.14 -17.30
C PRO A 150 -1.43 70.22 -16.25
N MET A 151 -1.61 69.87 -14.97
CA MET A 151 -1.74 70.88 -13.89
C MET A 151 -0.47 71.72 -13.74
N ILE A 152 0.71 71.10 -13.86
CA ILE A 152 2.00 71.82 -13.84
C ILE A 152 2.10 72.75 -15.03
N LYS A 153 1.71 72.30 -16.23
CA LYS A 153 1.69 73.16 -17.43
C LYS A 153 0.76 74.36 -17.24
N GLU A 154 -0.44 74.14 -16.71
CA GLU A 154 -1.41 75.20 -16.41
C GLU A 154 -0.85 76.21 -15.40
N ILE A 155 -0.23 75.74 -14.30
CA ILE A 155 0.45 76.61 -13.33
C ILE A 155 1.58 77.40 -13.98
N ASN A 156 2.37 76.77 -14.84
CA ASN A 156 3.49 77.42 -15.53
C ASN A 156 3.03 78.54 -16.47
N GLU A 157 1.85 78.40 -17.09
CA GLU A 157 1.26 79.45 -17.93
C GLU A 157 0.86 80.71 -17.16
N PHE A 158 0.58 80.60 -15.85
CA PHE A 158 0.30 81.75 -14.98
C PHE A 158 1.54 82.57 -14.61
N LEU A 159 2.75 82.08 -14.87
CA LEU A 159 3.97 82.86 -14.66
C LEU A 159 4.19 83.89 -15.79
N PRO A 160 4.80 85.05 -15.47
CA PRO A 160 5.30 85.99 -16.47
C PRO A 160 6.24 85.29 -17.47
N ASP A 161 6.25 85.74 -18.72
CA ASP A 161 7.01 85.07 -19.80
C ASP A 161 8.50 84.89 -19.51
N GLU A 162 9.08 85.78 -18.68
CA GLU A 162 10.48 85.78 -18.27
C GLU A 162 10.81 84.69 -17.23
N GLU A 163 9.81 84.16 -16.53
CA GLU A 163 9.95 83.19 -15.42
C GLU A 163 9.35 81.81 -15.74
N ARG A 164 8.86 81.59 -16.96
CA ARG A 164 8.27 80.30 -17.37
C ARG A 164 9.32 79.19 -17.40
N LEU A 165 8.97 78.05 -16.81
CA LEU A 165 9.81 76.84 -16.78
C LEU A 165 9.75 76.11 -18.13
N GLU A 166 10.82 75.39 -18.47
CA GLU A 166 10.87 74.49 -19.63
C GLU A 166 9.88 73.33 -19.48
N GLU A 167 9.38 72.80 -20.61
CA GLU A 167 8.45 71.68 -20.58
C GLU A 167 9.09 70.45 -19.93
N PHE A 168 8.37 69.89 -18.95
CA PHE A 168 8.79 68.65 -18.30
C PHE A 168 8.73 67.48 -19.31
N SER A 169 9.88 66.87 -19.60
CA SER A 169 9.99 65.69 -20.46
C SER A 169 10.56 64.49 -19.69
N PHE A 170 9.96 63.31 -19.89
CA PHE A 170 10.57 62.04 -19.50
C PHE A 170 11.55 61.63 -20.60
N GLN A 171 12.86 61.68 -20.32
CA GLN A 171 13.86 60.89 -21.08
C GLN A 171 13.94 59.48 -20.53
#